data_AF-A0A9D9N4L5-F1
#
_entry.id   AF-A0A9D9N4L5-F1
#
_cell.length_a   1.000
_cell.length_b   1.000
_cell.length_c   1.000
_cell.angle_alpha   90.00
_cell.angle_beta   90.00
_cell.angle_gamma   90.00
#
_symmetry.space_group_name_H-M   'P 1'
#
loop_
_entity.id
_entity.type
_entity.pdbx_description
1 polymer ?
#
loop_
_entity_poly.entity_id
_entity_poly.type
_entity_poly.pdbx_seq_one_letter_code
_entity_poly.pdbx_strand_id
1 'polypeptide(L)'
;MSSTFKTNLIIHSFAIAHAITVIFLRQLEIADDIPLTILTIAMIIAVGRVYNFPLDISAALALLFCFAGFYMGTKGAEIIALINNGQLIPYANIICTVIVTEILGWTTALITRKHGNKSIE
;
A
#
# COMPACT_ATOMS: atom_id res chain seq x y z
N MET A 1 -19.05 14.25 0.45
CA MET A 1 -18.38 12.93 0.51
C MET A 1 -17.58 12.84 1.80
N SER A 2 -17.86 11.87 2.67
CA SER A 2 -17.20 11.76 3.99
C SER A 2 -15.71 11.41 3.86
N SER A 3 -14.87 11.87 4.79
CA SER A 3 -13.43 11.57 4.77
C SER A 3 -13.14 10.08 4.75
N THR A 4 -13.90 9.28 5.49
CA THR A 4 -13.80 7.80 5.48
C THR A 4 -14.04 7.22 4.10
N PHE A 5 -15.07 7.69 3.37
CA PHE A 5 -15.33 7.22 2.02
C PHE A 5 -14.19 7.60 1.06
N LYS A 6 -13.68 8.85 1.14
CA LYS A 6 -12.53 9.28 0.33
C LYS A 6 -11.32 8.39 0.57
N THR A 7 -11.02 8.11 1.83
CA THR A 7 -9.88 7.29 2.24
C THR A 7 -9.99 5.86 1.71
N ASN A 8 -11.15 5.19 1.89
CA ASN A 8 -11.35 3.85 1.36
C ASN A 8 -11.24 3.81 -0.17
N LEU A 9 -11.82 4.80 -0.86
CA LEU A 9 -11.72 4.91 -2.32
C LEU A 9 -10.26 5.03 -2.77
N ILE A 10 -9.46 5.88 -2.11
CA ILE A 10 -8.02 6.02 -2.41
C ILE A 10 -7.32 4.67 -2.21
N ILE A 11 -7.47 4.04 -1.05
CA ILE A 11 -6.75 2.81 -0.71
C ILE A 11 -7.06 1.68 -1.68
N HIS A 12 -8.35 1.41 -1.94
CA HIS A 12 -8.75 0.37 -2.90
C HIS A 12 -8.30 0.68 -4.33
N SER A 13 -8.34 1.95 -4.75
CA SER A 13 -7.85 2.36 -6.08
C SER A 13 -6.35 2.12 -6.20
N PHE A 14 -5.57 2.43 -5.16
CA PHE A 14 -4.13 2.17 -5.15
C PHE A 14 -3.81 0.68 -5.07
N ALA A 15 -4.58 -0.12 -4.32
CA ALA A 15 -4.39 -1.57 -4.29
C ALA A 15 -4.61 -2.19 -5.67
N ILE A 16 -5.64 -1.74 -6.40
CA ILE A 16 -5.87 -2.13 -7.80
C ILE A 16 -4.73 -1.66 -8.70
N ALA A 17 -4.27 -0.40 -8.55
CA ALA A 17 -3.17 0.13 -9.35
C ALA A 17 -1.85 -0.65 -9.14
N HIS A 18 -1.55 -1.05 -7.89
CA HIS A 18 -0.40 -1.91 -7.60
C HIS A 18 -0.56 -3.28 -8.27
N ALA A 19 -1.72 -3.92 -8.15
CA ALA A 19 -1.98 -5.22 -8.80
C ALA A 19 -1.79 -5.15 -10.32
N ILE A 20 -2.34 -4.12 -10.96
CA ILE A 20 -2.19 -3.89 -12.41
C ILE A 20 -0.71 -3.69 -12.77
N THR A 21 0.03 -2.91 -11.97
CA THR A 21 1.46 -2.66 -12.18
C THR A 21 2.27 -3.96 -12.13
N VAL A 22 2.04 -4.79 -11.12
CA VAL A 22 2.68 -6.13 -11.01
C VAL A 22 2.34 -7.00 -12.21
N ILE A 23 1.06 -7.08 -12.59
CA ILE A 23 0.62 -7.90 -13.72
C ILE A 23 1.29 -7.46 -15.01
N PHE A 24 1.27 -6.16 -15.29
CA PHE A 24 1.80 -5.59 -16.53
C PHE A 24 3.33 -5.72 -16.63
N LEU A 25 4.06 -5.35 -15.58
CA LEU A 25 5.52 -5.42 -15.59
C LEU A 25 6.03 -6.85 -15.61
N ARG A 26 5.32 -7.78 -14.96
CA ARG A 26 5.64 -9.20 -15.03
C ARG A 26 5.50 -9.77 -16.43
N GLN A 27 4.51 -9.33 -17.21
CA GLN A 27 4.38 -9.72 -18.63
C GLN A 27 5.55 -9.23 -19.49
N LEU A 28 6.19 -8.14 -19.09
CA LEU A 28 7.34 -7.56 -19.75
C LEU A 28 8.69 -8.02 -19.14
N GLU A 29 8.66 -8.89 -18.13
CA GLU A 29 9.84 -9.32 -17.37
C GLU A 29 10.63 -8.16 -16.74
N ILE A 30 9.93 -7.07 -16.40
CA ILE A 30 10.51 -5.87 -15.77
C ILE A 30 10.28 -5.93 -14.26
N ALA A 31 11.28 -5.51 -13.49
CA ALA A 31 11.17 -5.35 -12.04
C ALA A 31 10.13 -4.28 -11.66
N ASP A 32 9.29 -4.58 -10.68
CA ASP A 32 8.18 -3.73 -10.23
C ASP A 32 8.50 -2.94 -8.94
N ASP A 33 9.66 -3.17 -8.32
CA ASP A 33 10.06 -2.56 -7.04
C ASP A 33 9.93 -1.03 -7.03
N ILE A 34 10.47 -0.35 -8.06
CA ILE A 34 10.46 1.12 -8.14
C ILE A 34 9.04 1.64 -8.38
N PRO A 35 8.28 1.17 -9.40
CA PRO A 35 6.89 1.57 -9.60
C PRO A 35 6.00 1.37 -8.36
N LEU A 36 6.09 0.22 -7.67
CA LEU A 36 5.30 -0.02 -6.46
C LEU A 36 5.70 0.90 -5.31
N THR A 37 6.99 1.22 -5.18
CA THR A 37 7.47 2.19 -4.19
C THR A 37 6.86 3.58 -4.44
N ILE A 38 6.84 4.04 -5.69
CA ILE A 38 6.25 5.34 -6.07
C ILE A 38 4.74 5.34 -5.75
N LEU A 39 4.03 4.27 -6.11
CA LEU A 39 2.59 4.14 -5.81
C LEU A 39 2.32 4.10 -4.30
N THR A 40 3.17 3.44 -3.52
CA THR A 40 3.07 3.44 -2.06
C THR A 40 3.22 4.85 -1.52
N ILE A 41 4.29 5.58 -1.88
CA ILE A 41 4.51 6.96 -1.42
C ILE A 41 3.32 7.85 -1.78
N ALA A 42 2.83 7.77 -3.02
CA ALA A 42 1.68 8.52 -3.49
C ALA A 42 0.41 8.21 -2.68
N MET A 43 0.14 6.94 -2.38
CA MET A 43 -0.99 6.52 -1.54
C MET A 43 -0.92 7.13 -0.14
N ILE A 44 0.25 7.03 0.52
CA ILE A 44 0.43 7.55 1.90
C ILE A 44 0.18 9.05 1.95
N ILE A 45 0.75 9.80 1.00
CA ILE A 45 0.53 11.25 0.90
C ILE A 45 -0.94 11.55 0.62
N ALA A 46 -1.58 10.84 -0.31
CA ALA A 46 -2.98 11.06 -0.65
C ALA A 46 -3.91 10.83 0.54
N VAL A 47 -3.71 9.74 1.29
CA VAL A 47 -4.47 9.46 2.54
C VAL A 47 -4.20 10.53 3.60
N GLY A 48 -2.93 10.91 3.80
CA GLY A 48 -2.56 11.98 4.74
C GLY A 48 -3.25 13.31 4.44
N ARG A 49 -3.35 13.68 3.17
CA ARG A 49 -4.05 14.90 2.73
C ARG A 49 -5.54 14.91 3.03
N VAL A 50 -6.21 13.75 3.10
CA VAL A 50 -7.63 13.68 3.50
C VAL A 50 -7.86 14.23 4.91
N TYR A 51 -6.85 14.14 5.78
CA TYR A 51 -6.93 14.56 7.20
C TYR A 51 -6.01 15.76 7.52
N ASN A 52 -5.54 16.51 6.51
CA ASN A 52 -4.59 17.61 6.66
C ASN A 52 -3.31 17.22 7.42
N PHE A 53 -2.87 15.96 7.28
CA PHE A 53 -1.66 15.49 7.93
C PHE A 53 -0.41 16.16 7.33
N PRO A 54 0.59 16.57 8.14
CA PRO A 54 1.77 17.25 7.63
C PRO A 54 2.51 16.44 6.57
N LEU A 55 2.98 17.11 5.50
CA LEU A 55 3.64 16.45 4.37
C LEU A 55 4.96 15.80 4.80
N ASP A 56 5.74 16.48 5.63
CA ASP A 56 7.04 15.98 6.10
C ASP A 56 6.89 14.68 6.90
N ILE A 57 5.84 14.60 7.73
CA ILE A 57 5.53 13.39 8.50
C ILE A 57 4.95 12.31 7.59
N SER A 58 4.12 12.67 6.60
CA SER A 58 3.64 11.73 5.58
C SER A 58 4.79 11.11 4.79
N ALA A 59 5.81 11.90 4.42
CA ALA A 59 6.98 11.43 3.69
C ALA A 59 7.85 10.49 4.55
N ALA A 60 8.06 10.83 5.84
CA ALA A 60 8.75 9.96 6.78
C ALA A 60 8.00 8.62 6.98
N LEU A 61 6.66 8.68 7.11
CA LEU A 61 5.82 7.49 7.22
C LEU A 61 5.88 6.65 5.95
N ALA A 62 5.85 7.29 4.77
CA ALA A 62 5.97 6.61 3.50
C ALA A 62 7.28 5.84 3.38
N LEU A 63 8.41 6.44 3.78
CA LEU A 63 9.71 5.77 3.78
C LEU A 63 9.71 4.51 4.66
N LEU A 64 9.17 4.60 5.89
CA LEU A 64 9.02 3.44 6.77
C LEU A 64 8.14 2.36 6.13
N PHE A 65 7.05 2.77 5.48
CA PHE A 65 6.09 1.85 4.86
C PHE A 65 6.61 1.24 3.56
N CYS A 66 7.54 1.88 2.86
CA CYS A 66 8.25 1.26 1.74
C CYS A 66 9.10 0.08 2.24
N PHE A 67 9.85 0.24 3.33
CA PHE A 67 10.62 -0.87 3.91
C PHE A 67 9.71 -2.00 4.42
N ALA A 68 8.65 -1.64 5.15
CA ALA A 68 7.69 -2.61 5.66
C ALA A 68 6.97 -3.33 4.50
N GLY A 69 6.55 -2.59 3.49
CA GLY A 69 5.87 -3.08 2.30
C GLY A 69 6.73 -4.04 1.49
N PHE A 70 8.00 -3.71 1.26
CA PHE A 70 8.96 -4.60 0.60
C PHE A 70 9.15 -5.92 1.37
N TYR A 71 9.39 -5.83 2.68
CA TYR A 71 9.58 -7.01 3.52
C TYR A 71 8.33 -7.89 3.56
N MET A 72 7.16 -7.30 3.80
CA MET A 72 5.89 -8.03 3.84
C MET A 72 5.51 -8.59 2.47
N GLY A 73 5.76 -7.86 1.39
CA GLY A 73 5.46 -8.29 0.02
C GLY A 73 6.28 -9.52 -0.38
N THR A 74 7.58 -9.49 -0.12
CA THR A 74 8.50 -10.60 -0.44
C THR A 74 8.23 -11.81 0.44
N LYS A 75 8.24 -11.64 1.77
CA LYS A 75 8.04 -12.77 2.71
C LYS A 75 6.61 -13.29 2.71
N GLY A 76 5.63 -12.41 2.55
CA GLY A 76 4.23 -12.81 2.44
C GLY A 76 3.97 -13.64 1.18
N ALA A 77 4.57 -13.28 0.04
CA ALA A 77 4.46 -14.09 -1.17
C ALA A 77 5.10 -15.48 -1.01
N GLU A 78 6.27 -15.58 -0.36
CA GLU A 78 6.90 -16.86 -0.02
C GLU A 78 5.98 -17.73 0.86
N ILE A 79 5.37 -17.14 1.90
CA ILE A 79 4.43 -17.84 2.79
C ILE A 79 3.18 -18.33 2.02
N ILE A 80 2.59 -17.49 1.17
CA ILE A 80 1.42 -17.85 0.37
C ILE A 80 1.76 -19.02 -0.57
N ALA A 81 2.93 -18.99 -1.21
CA ALA A 81 3.40 -20.06 -2.07
C ALA A 81 3.60 -21.38 -1.30
N LEU A 82 4.15 -21.32 -0.09
CA LEU A 82 4.37 -22.49 0.78
C LEU A 82 3.05 -23.14 1.23
N ILE A 83 2.09 -22.35 1.70
CA ILE A 83 0.80 -22.86 2.21
C ILE A 83 0.02 -23.58 1.11
N ASN A 84 0.15 -23.14 -0.14
CA ASN A 84 -0.61 -23.69 -1.25
C ASN A 84 0.17 -24.71 -2.10
N ASN A 85 1.19 -25.36 -1.53
CA ASN A 85 2.05 -26.34 -2.20
C ASN A 85 2.57 -25.86 -3.58
N GLY A 86 2.86 -24.57 -3.71
CA GLY A 86 3.35 -23.95 -4.94
C GLY A 86 2.31 -23.71 -6.04
N GLN A 87 1.06 -24.15 -5.91
CA GLN A 87 0.08 -24.00 -7.01
C GLN A 87 -0.30 -22.54 -7.29
N LEU A 88 -0.09 -21.63 -6.33
CA LEU A 88 -0.38 -20.20 -6.47
C LEU A 88 0.86 -19.33 -6.69
N ILE A 89 2.04 -19.90 -6.95
CA ILE A 89 3.28 -19.13 -7.21
C ILE A 89 3.08 -18.02 -8.25
N PRO A 90 2.36 -18.22 -9.37
CA PRO A 90 2.15 -17.14 -10.35
C PRO A 90 1.36 -15.95 -9.80
N TYR A 91 0.47 -16.17 -8.82
CA TYR A 91 -0.45 -15.15 -8.31
C TYR A 91 -0.09 -14.67 -6.90
N ALA A 92 0.79 -15.38 -6.18
CA ALA A 92 1.17 -15.07 -4.80
C ALA A 92 1.69 -13.64 -4.64
N ASN A 93 2.54 -13.16 -5.57
CA ASN A 93 3.04 -11.79 -5.56
C ASN A 93 1.92 -10.75 -5.72
N ILE A 94 0.94 -11.01 -6.61
CA ILE A 94 -0.17 -10.08 -6.86
C ILE A 94 -1.08 -10.03 -5.62
N ILE A 95 -1.45 -11.20 -5.08
CA ILE A 95 -2.29 -11.32 -3.89
C ILE A 95 -1.62 -10.63 -2.70
N CYS A 96 -0.33 -10.92 -2.47
CA CYS A 96 0.42 -10.31 -1.38
C CYS A 96 0.50 -8.79 -1.55
N THR A 97 0.77 -8.31 -2.77
CA THR A 97 0.84 -6.88 -3.08
C THR A 97 -0.46 -6.16 -2.75
N VAL A 98 -1.62 -6.72 -3.14
CA VAL A 98 -2.93 -6.15 -2.81
C VAL A 98 -3.13 -6.09 -1.30
N ILE A 99 -2.90 -7.21 -0.60
CA ILE A 99 -3.08 -7.30 0.85
C ILE A 99 -2.20 -6.30 1.58
N VAL A 100 -0.91 -6.24 1.22
CA VAL A 100 0.06 -5.31 1.82
C VAL A 100 -0.36 -3.87 1.56
N THR A 101 -0.80 -3.53 0.34
CA THR A 101 -1.25 -2.18 0.01
C THR A 101 -2.44 -1.75 0.86
N GLU A 102 -3.43 -2.63 1.04
CA GLU A 102 -4.59 -2.39 1.90
C GLU A 102 -4.19 -2.20 3.37
N ILE A 103 -3.30 -3.06 3.89
CA ILE A 103 -2.79 -2.96 5.27
C ILE A 103 -2.08 -1.62 5.49
N LEU A 104 -1.17 -1.23 4.59
CA LEU A 104 -0.43 0.02 4.69
C LEU A 104 -1.37 1.23 4.55
N GLY A 105 -2.33 1.18 3.63
CA GLY A 105 -3.33 2.22 3.43
C GLY A 105 -4.20 2.43 4.67
N TRP A 106 -4.77 1.37 5.23
CA TRP A 106 -5.60 1.47 6.44
C TRP A 106 -4.79 1.86 7.67
N THR A 107 -3.55 1.37 7.81
CA THR A 107 -2.66 1.78 8.89
C THR A 107 -2.38 3.28 8.83
N THR A 108 -2.13 3.82 7.63
CA THR A 108 -1.97 5.26 7.40
C THR A 108 -3.23 6.02 7.80
N ALA A 109 -4.39 5.57 7.34
CA ALA A 109 -5.67 6.19 7.66
C ALA A 109 -5.93 6.27 9.18
N LEU A 110 -5.57 5.23 9.93
CA LEU A 110 -5.69 5.20 11.39
C LEU A 110 -4.78 6.23 12.06
N ILE A 111 -3.52 6.32 11.62
CA ILE A 111 -2.54 7.28 12.14
C ILE A 111 -2.98 8.72 11.84
N THR A 112 -3.32 9.01 10.59
CA THR A 112 -3.65 10.36 10.12
C THR A 112 -4.97 10.86 10.70
N ARG A 113 -5.97 9.98 10.83
CA ARG A 113 -7.26 10.32 11.46
C ARG A 113 -7.10 10.68 12.93
N LYS A 114 -6.24 9.97 13.67
CA LYS A 114 -5.97 10.26 15.09
C LYS A 114 -5.34 11.64 15.28
N HIS A 115 -4.50 12.07 14.35
CA HIS A 115 -3.90 13.40 14.37
C HIS A 115 -4.92 14.50 14.06
N GLY A 116 -5.74 14.34 13.02
CA GLY A 116 -6.78 15.32 12.68
C GLY A 116 -7.83 15.53 13.77
N ASN A 117 -8.10 14.50 14.59
CA ASN A 117 -8.98 14.65 15.76
C ASN A 117 -8.33 15.48 16.88
N LYS A 118 -7.02 15.39 17.08
CA LYS A 118 -6.28 16.14 18.11
C LYS A 118 -6.12 17.63 17.80
N SER A 119 -6.24 18.05 16.54
CA SER A 119 -6.12 19.47 16.17
C SER A 119 -7.42 20.27 16.38
N ILE A 120 -8.50 19.62 16.81
CA ILE A 120 -9.83 20.25 17.01
C ILE A 120 -10.17 20.38 18.52
N GLU A 121 -9.44 19.67 19.40
CA GLU A 121 -9.47 19.82 20.86
C GLU A 121 -8.51 20.92 21.33
#